data_AF-A0A285UUP3-F1
#
_entry.id   AF-A0A285UUP3-F1
#
_cell.length_a   1.000
_cell.length_b   1.000
_cell.length_c   1.000
_cell.angle_alpha   90.00
_cell.angle_beta   90.00
_cell.angle_gamma   90.00
#
_symmetry.space_group_name_H-M   'P 1'
#
loop_
_entity.id
_entity.type
_entity.pdbx_description
1 polymer ?
#
loop_
_entity_poly.entity_id
_entity_poly.type
_entity_poly.pdbx_seq_one_letter_code
_entity_poly.pdbx_strand_id
1 'polypeptide(L)'
;MPLNSRNSVFTIATSLAICALSSVSISSNAHAHSMRFSDGAGTPRGVEIASIAHSDMELLSKFRPDIISLAERQVKTDERMRRLMNFSKIQYTYCLWGMIPGALTDEESDFNACSHAYLASALALLDHMESMPLASAEAVAIRQAIDVERAASPSFVLCKSSADLFYTDRVLVPRQTFATAGGAFGLLLLVGALPLFRVRRRVSR
;
A
#
# COMPACT_ATOMS: atom_id res chain seq x y z
N MET A 1 16.59 55.88 22.45
CA MET A 1 17.15 54.51 22.36
C MET A 1 16.70 53.89 21.04
N PRO A 2 17.53 53.84 19.99
CA PRO A 2 17.16 53.20 18.74
C PRO A 2 17.42 51.69 18.80
N LEU A 3 16.42 50.91 18.37
CA LEU A 3 16.47 49.45 18.26
C LEU A 3 17.49 49.04 17.19
N ASN A 4 18.42 48.17 17.58
CA ASN A 4 19.48 47.60 16.75
C ASN A 4 18.90 46.66 15.67
N SER A 5 18.42 47.24 14.56
CA SER A 5 17.84 46.57 13.39
C SER A 5 18.83 45.63 12.65
N ARG A 6 20.14 45.85 12.81
CA ARG A 6 21.18 45.09 12.08
C ARG A 6 21.34 43.65 12.57
N ASN A 7 21.06 43.36 13.85
CA ASN A 7 21.20 42.01 14.38
C ASN A 7 20.06 41.09 13.92
N SER A 8 18.86 41.62 13.67
CA SER A 8 17.68 40.82 13.30
C SER A 8 17.78 40.27 11.88
N VAL A 9 18.27 41.09 10.94
CA VAL A 9 18.45 40.71 9.53
C VAL A 9 19.55 39.65 9.38
N PHE A 10 20.64 39.75 10.14
CA PHE A 10 21.71 38.74 10.13
C PHE A 10 21.23 37.38 10.65
N THR A 11 20.43 37.34 11.72
CA THR A 11 19.84 36.08 12.21
C THR A 11 18.90 35.42 11.20
N ILE A 12 18.06 36.21 10.51
CA ILE A 12 17.12 35.68 9.51
C ILE A 12 17.87 35.15 8.28
N ALA A 13 18.91 35.85 7.82
CA ALA A 13 19.75 35.42 6.70
C ALA A 13 20.54 34.14 7.01
N THR A 14 21.05 33.98 8.24
CA THR A 14 21.73 32.74 8.65
C THR A 14 20.78 31.55 8.78
N SER A 15 19.52 31.77 9.20
CA SER A 15 18.54 30.69 9.30
C SER A 15 18.06 30.18 7.93
N LEU A 16 17.90 31.06 6.93
CA LEU A 16 17.57 30.64 5.57
C LEU A 16 18.73 29.87 4.90
N ALA A 17 19.97 30.27 5.14
CA ALA A 17 21.14 29.58 4.60
C ALA A 17 21.32 28.17 5.18
N ILE A 18 21.06 27.97 6.48
CA ILE A 18 21.13 26.64 7.11
C ILE A 18 19.98 25.74 6.62
N CYS A 19 18.78 26.29 6.38
CA CYS A 19 17.68 25.56 5.75
C CYS A 19 17.98 25.18 4.29
N ALA A 20 18.67 26.03 3.53
CA ALA A 20 19.04 25.73 2.15
C ALA A 20 20.18 24.71 2.02
N LEU A 21 21.15 24.70 2.95
CA LEU A 21 22.25 23.73 2.95
C LEU A 21 21.87 22.36 3.53
N SER A 22 20.79 22.26 4.32
CA SER A 22 20.29 20.97 4.84
C SER A 22 19.56 20.13 3.78
N SER A 23 19.20 20.74 2.64
CA SER A 23 18.52 20.09 1.52
C SER A 23 19.46 19.30 0.61
N VAL A 24 20.76 19.45 0.80
CA VAL A 24 21.78 18.78 -0.03
C VAL A 24 22.24 17.51 0.67
N SER A 25 21.66 16.40 0.22
CA SER A 25 22.32 15.09 0.14
C SER A 25 22.54 14.34 1.45
N ILE A 26 21.45 13.78 2.00
CA ILE A 26 21.52 12.44 2.60
C ILE A 26 20.66 11.51 1.75
N SER A 27 21.12 11.25 0.52
CA SER A 27 20.77 10.03 -0.20
C SER A 27 21.55 8.87 0.41
N SER A 28 21.38 8.63 1.71
CA SER A 28 21.68 7.31 2.24
C SER A 28 20.63 6.39 1.62
N ASN A 29 21.07 5.49 0.75
CA ASN A 29 20.26 4.33 0.41
C ASN A 29 19.82 3.72 1.74
N ALA A 30 18.55 3.90 2.11
CA ALA A 30 17.98 3.31 3.30
C ALA A 30 17.87 1.80 3.04
N HIS A 31 19.00 1.12 3.16
CA HIS A 31 19.17 -0.31 2.97
C HIS A 31 18.73 -1.04 4.25
N ALA A 32 17.55 -0.70 4.77
CA ALA A 32 16.98 -1.36 5.93
C ALA A 32 15.94 -2.43 5.51
N HIS A 33 15.34 -2.30 4.33
CA HIS A 33 14.36 -3.26 3.81
C HIS A 33 14.46 -3.50 2.30
N SER A 34 15.66 -3.52 1.71
CA SER A 34 15.78 -4.14 0.38
C SER A 34 15.61 -5.65 0.57
N MET A 35 14.40 -6.13 0.30
CA MET A 35 14.15 -7.56 0.14
C MET A 35 15.15 -8.05 -0.92
N ARG A 36 16.17 -8.81 -0.51
CA ARG A 36 16.93 -9.62 -1.45
C ARG A 36 15.90 -10.49 -2.17
N PHE A 37 15.74 -10.29 -3.47
CA PHE A 37 15.15 -11.31 -4.32
C PHE A 37 15.97 -12.58 -4.09
N SER A 38 15.41 -13.51 -3.34
CA SER A 38 15.96 -14.85 -3.25
C SER A 38 15.49 -15.55 -4.52
N ASP A 39 16.22 -15.32 -5.60
CA ASP A 39 16.17 -16.15 -6.81
C ASP A 39 16.90 -17.48 -6.53
N GLY A 40 16.52 -18.10 -5.41
CA GLY A 40 17.03 -19.37 -4.96
C GLY A 40 16.07 -20.45 -5.43
N ALA A 41 16.56 -21.35 -6.26
CA ALA A 41 15.91 -22.57 -6.72
C ALA A 41 15.40 -23.44 -5.54
N GLY A 42 14.26 -23.04 -4.99
CA GLY A 42 13.51 -23.73 -3.94
C GLY A 42 12.03 -23.50 -4.20
N THR A 43 11.23 -24.55 -4.04
CA THR A 43 9.79 -24.53 -4.25
C THR A 43 9.16 -23.35 -3.51
N PRO A 44 8.30 -22.52 -4.14
CA PRO A 44 7.61 -21.44 -3.45
C PRO A 44 6.92 -21.97 -2.20
N ARG A 45 7.18 -21.36 -1.04
CA ARG A 45 6.54 -21.75 0.24
C ARG A 45 5.19 -21.06 0.41
N GLY A 46 4.89 -20.06 -0.42
CA GLY A 46 3.61 -19.37 -0.47
C GLY A 46 2.55 -20.13 -1.27
N VAL A 47 1.29 -19.90 -0.90
CA VAL A 47 0.14 -20.19 -1.76
C VAL A 47 0.26 -19.37 -3.04
N GLU A 48 0.19 -20.06 -4.18
CA GLU A 48 0.09 -19.45 -5.51
C GLU A 48 -1.27 -18.78 -5.69
N ILE A 49 -1.26 -17.61 -6.33
CA ILE A 49 -2.40 -16.77 -6.65
C ILE A 49 -2.31 -16.45 -8.14
N ALA A 50 -3.30 -16.91 -8.89
CA ALA A 50 -3.43 -16.57 -10.31
C ALA A 50 -3.68 -15.08 -10.48
N SER A 51 -3.11 -14.47 -11.53
CA SER A 51 -3.40 -13.09 -11.90
C SER A 51 -4.86 -12.90 -12.33
N ILE A 52 -5.24 -11.63 -12.43
CA ILE A 52 -6.52 -11.18 -12.98
C ILE A 52 -6.27 -10.32 -14.23
N ALA A 53 -7.27 -10.25 -15.12
CA ALA A 53 -7.24 -9.31 -16.22
C ALA A 53 -7.22 -7.86 -15.68
N HIS A 54 -6.54 -6.95 -16.39
CA HIS A 54 -6.50 -5.53 -16.04
C HIS A 54 -7.90 -4.93 -16.00
N SER A 55 -8.76 -5.32 -16.96
CA SER A 55 -10.17 -4.94 -17.01
C SER A 55 -10.99 -5.32 -15.76
N ASP A 56 -10.53 -6.27 -14.96
CA ASP A 56 -11.25 -6.73 -13.78
C ASP A 56 -10.89 -5.93 -12.52
N MET A 57 -9.82 -5.12 -12.57
CA MET A 57 -9.29 -4.50 -11.36
C MET A 57 -10.30 -3.56 -10.71
N GLU A 58 -10.93 -2.70 -11.50
CA GLU A 58 -11.93 -1.76 -11.00
C GLU A 58 -13.17 -2.49 -10.49
N LEU A 59 -13.64 -3.50 -11.23
CA LEU A 59 -14.75 -4.36 -10.80
C LEU A 59 -14.47 -5.00 -9.44
N LEU A 60 -13.35 -5.72 -9.32
CA LEU A 60 -13.00 -6.46 -8.10
C LEU A 60 -12.71 -5.52 -6.93
N SER A 61 -12.27 -4.28 -7.19
CA SER A 61 -12.07 -3.29 -6.13
C SER A 61 -13.36 -2.96 -5.37
N LYS A 62 -14.52 -2.99 -6.05
CA LYS A 62 -15.84 -2.74 -5.45
C LYS A 62 -16.27 -3.88 -4.52
N PHE A 63 -15.95 -5.12 -4.87
CA PHE A 63 -16.34 -6.31 -4.10
C PHE A 63 -15.34 -6.71 -3.01
N ARG A 64 -14.10 -6.23 -3.09
CA ARG A 64 -13.06 -6.56 -2.11
C ARG A 64 -13.51 -6.34 -0.64
N PRO A 65 -14.16 -5.23 -0.25
CA PRO A 65 -14.61 -5.04 1.12
C PRO A 65 -15.53 -6.18 1.61
N ASP A 66 -16.46 -6.63 0.78
CA ASP A 66 -17.41 -7.70 1.12
C ASP A 66 -16.69 -9.05 1.25
N ILE A 67 -15.76 -9.35 0.36
CA ILE A 67 -14.91 -10.55 0.43
C ILE A 67 -14.13 -10.58 1.74
N ILE A 68 -13.47 -9.47 2.09
CA ILE A 68 -12.67 -9.37 3.32
C ILE A 68 -13.58 -9.46 4.55
N SER A 69 -14.74 -8.79 4.53
CA SER A 69 -15.72 -8.84 5.62
C SER A 69 -16.25 -10.25 5.86
N LEU A 70 -16.61 -10.98 4.80
CA LEU A 70 -17.01 -12.39 4.89
C LEU A 70 -15.90 -13.23 5.53
N ALA A 71 -14.68 -13.07 5.06
CA ALA A 71 -13.54 -13.83 5.53
C ALA A 71 -13.15 -13.51 6.98
N GLU A 72 -13.32 -12.27 7.45
CA GLU A 72 -13.09 -11.88 8.85
C GLU A 72 -14.08 -12.52 9.84
N ARG A 73 -15.29 -12.86 9.39
CA ARG A 73 -16.30 -13.51 10.25
C ARG A 73 -16.10 -15.02 10.39
N GLN A 74 -15.19 -15.63 9.64
CA GLN A 74 -14.99 -17.07 9.69
C GLN A 74 -14.22 -17.49 10.93
N VAL A 75 -14.87 -18.29 11.78
CA VAL A 75 -14.27 -18.83 13.01
C VAL A 75 -13.48 -20.12 12.76
N LYS A 76 -13.89 -20.93 11.79
CA LYS A 76 -13.19 -22.15 11.36
C LYS A 76 -12.43 -21.84 10.08
N THR A 77 -11.10 -21.72 10.20
CA THR A 77 -10.21 -21.37 9.08
C THR A 77 -9.16 -22.46 8.88
N ASP A 78 -8.70 -22.62 7.64
CA ASP A 78 -7.54 -23.46 7.31
C ASP A 78 -6.31 -22.60 7.01
N GLU A 79 -5.18 -23.25 6.71
CA GLU A 79 -3.94 -22.56 6.40
C GLU A 79 -4.00 -21.73 5.11
N ARG A 80 -4.68 -22.24 4.07
CA ARG A 80 -4.78 -21.56 2.78
C ARG A 80 -5.57 -20.26 2.91
N MET A 81 -6.73 -20.31 3.57
CA MET A 81 -7.55 -19.14 3.85
C MET A 81 -6.77 -18.08 4.64
N ARG A 82 -6.07 -18.48 5.71
CA ARG A 82 -5.28 -17.55 6.54
C ARG A 82 -4.14 -16.90 5.75
N ARG A 83 -3.44 -17.65 4.89
CA ARG A 83 -2.36 -17.11 4.05
C ARG A 83 -2.89 -16.12 3.01
N LEU A 84 -3.98 -16.46 2.33
CA LEU A 84 -4.62 -15.57 1.34
C LEU A 84 -5.15 -14.29 1.98
N MET A 85 -5.85 -14.40 3.12
CA MET A 85 -6.35 -13.24 3.87
C MET A 85 -5.22 -12.33 4.34
N ASN A 86 -4.19 -12.90 4.97
CA ASN A 86 -3.05 -12.13 5.46
C ASN A 86 -2.34 -11.42 4.31
N PHE A 87 -2.07 -12.12 3.22
CA PHE A 87 -1.46 -11.51 2.03
C PHE A 87 -2.34 -10.41 1.45
N SER A 88 -3.64 -10.64 1.26
CA SER A 88 -4.56 -9.64 0.69
C SER A 88 -4.62 -8.36 1.54
N LYS A 89 -4.58 -8.49 2.87
CA LYS A 89 -4.53 -7.34 3.79
C LYS A 89 -3.19 -6.63 3.75
N ILE A 90 -2.08 -7.36 3.85
CA ILE A 90 -0.73 -6.78 3.84
C ILE A 90 -0.45 -6.11 2.50
N GLN A 91 -0.72 -6.78 1.38
CA GLN A 91 -0.48 -6.22 0.06
C GLN A 91 -1.28 -4.94 -0.16
N TYR A 92 -2.53 -4.88 0.32
CA TYR A 92 -3.35 -3.67 0.24
C TYR A 92 -2.76 -2.50 1.03
N THR A 93 -2.15 -2.72 2.19
CA THR A 93 -1.46 -1.64 2.93
C THR A 93 -0.21 -1.16 2.20
N TYR A 94 0.58 -2.07 1.62
CA TYR A 94 1.73 -1.71 0.77
C TYR A 94 1.32 -0.94 -0.49
N CYS A 95 0.10 -1.17 -0.98
CA CYS A 95 -0.52 -0.41 -2.06
C CYS A 95 -1.28 0.83 -1.59
N LEU A 96 -0.94 1.35 -0.41
CA LEU A 96 -1.54 2.56 0.18
C LEU A 96 -3.07 2.52 0.19
N TRP A 97 -3.63 1.37 0.59
CA TRP A 97 -5.07 1.15 0.71
C TRP A 97 -5.84 1.43 -0.60
N GLY A 98 -5.19 1.28 -1.76
CA GLY A 98 -5.82 1.55 -3.06
C GLY A 98 -6.24 3.00 -3.27
N MET A 99 -5.69 3.95 -2.47
CA MET A 99 -6.05 5.37 -2.55
C MET A 99 -5.36 6.10 -3.71
N ILE A 100 -4.41 5.45 -4.39
CA ILE A 100 -3.58 6.08 -5.40
C ILE A 100 -4.35 6.22 -6.72
N PRO A 101 -4.53 7.45 -7.23
CA PRO A 101 -5.20 7.67 -8.50
C PRO A 101 -4.48 6.93 -9.64
N GLY A 102 -5.26 6.35 -10.55
CA GLY A 102 -4.72 5.62 -11.70
C GLY A 102 -4.20 4.22 -11.37
N ALA A 103 -4.07 3.82 -10.09
CA ALA A 103 -3.48 2.52 -9.74
C ALA A 103 -4.23 1.29 -10.28
N LEU A 104 -5.51 1.44 -10.67
CA LEU A 104 -6.34 0.40 -11.26
C LEU A 104 -6.58 0.56 -12.76
N THR A 105 -6.38 1.76 -13.30
CA THR A 105 -6.78 2.10 -14.67
C THR A 105 -5.59 2.38 -15.58
N ASP A 106 -4.49 2.88 -15.01
CA ASP A 106 -3.23 3.16 -15.70
C ASP A 106 -2.26 2.00 -15.54
N GLU A 107 -1.93 1.35 -16.64
CA GLU A 107 -1.01 0.21 -16.70
C GLU A 107 0.44 0.61 -16.37
N GLU A 108 0.79 1.88 -16.57
CA GLU A 108 2.13 2.44 -16.29
C GLU A 108 2.27 2.93 -14.84
N SER A 109 1.20 2.83 -14.03
CA SER A 109 1.26 3.19 -12.62
C SER A 109 2.24 2.29 -11.87
N ASP A 110 3.11 2.89 -11.06
CA ASP A 110 4.00 2.16 -10.14
C ASP A 110 3.26 1.26 -9.14
N PHE A 111 1.95 1.46 -8.97
CA PHE A 111 1.08 0.67 -8.11
C PHE A 111 0.30 -0.42 -8.84
N ASN A 112 0.31 -0.45 -10.19
CA ASN A 112 -0.50 -1.39 -10.96
C ASN A 112 -0.25 -2.85 -10.53
N ALA A 113 1.01 -3.29 -10.51
CA ALA A 113 1.37 -4.67 -10.16
C ALA A 113 0.97 -5.05 -8.72
N CYS A 114 1.12 -4.13 -7.77
CA CYS A 114 0.76 -4.39 -6.39
C CYS A 114 -0.78 -4.40 -6.23
N SER A 115 -1.49 -3.58 -7.01
CA SER A 115 -2.95 -3.59 -7.10
C SER A 115 -3.50 -4.89 -7.66
N HIS A 116 -2.89 -5.41 -8.72
CA HIS A 116 -3.20 -6.74 -9.24
C HIS A 116 -3.08 -7.80 -8.13
N ALA A 117 -1.99 -7.78 -7.37
CA ALA A 117 -1.77 -8.79 -6.33
C ALA A 117 -2.81 -8.76 -5.19
N TYR A 118 -3.18 -7.58 -4.67
CA TYR A 118 -4.18 -7.55 -3.58
C TYR A 118 -5.59 -7.89 -4.07
N LEU A 119 -5.94 -7.56 -5.32
CA LEU A 119 -7.24 -7.89 -5.91
C LEU A 119 -7.32 -9.36 -6.30
N ALA A 120 -6.29 -9.89 -6.95
CA ALA A 120 -6.17 -11.30 -7.29
C ALA A 120 -6.22 -12.18 -6.03
N SER A 121 -5.53 -11.79 -4.97
CA SER A 121 -5.59 -12.53 -3.69
C SER A 121 -6.95 -12.46 -3.01
N ALA A 122 -7.70 -11.36 -3.15
CA ALA A 122 -9.07 -11.29 -2.67
C ALA A 122 -9.97 -12.24 -3.47
N LEU A 123 -9.81 -12.29 -4.80
CA LEU A 123 -10.55 -13.22 -5.65
C LEU A 123 -10.25 -14.69 -5.29
N ALA A 124 -8.97 -15.03 -5.13
CA ALA A 124 -8.55 -16.37 -4.73
C ALA A 124 -9.02 -16.75 -3.31
N LEU A 125 -9.14 -15.76 -2.40
CA LEU A 125 -9.75 -15.95 -1.08
C LEU A 125 -11.24 -16.25 -1.20
N LEU A 126 -11.97 -15.54 -2.07
CA LEU A 126 -13.37 -15.80 -2.35
C LEU A 126 -13.57 -17.22 -2.91
N ASP A 127 -12.79 -17.60 -3.92
CA ASP A 127 -12.80 -18.95 -4.51
C ASP A 127 -12.60 -20.03 -3.46
N HIS A 128 -11.65 -19.81 -2.53
CA HIS A 128 -11.40 -20.77 -1.47
C HIS A 128 -12.60 -20.88 -0.51
N MET A 129 -13.23 -19.75 -0.16
CA MET A 129 -14.38 -19.72 0.74
C MET A 129 -15.64 -20.38 0.16
N GLU A 130 -15.79 -20.46 -1.16
CA GLU A 130 -16.87 -21.23 -1.80
C GLU A 130 -16.84 -22.71 -1.40
N SER A 131 -15.66 -23.25 -1.07
CA SER A 131 -15.49 -24.63 -0.58
C SER A 131 -15.64 -24.77 0.95
N MET A 132 -15.73 -23.66 1.69
CA MET A 132 -15.78 -23.67 3.15
C MET A 132 -17.23 -23.71 3.66
N PRO A 133 -17.65 -24.71 4.47
CA PRO A 133 -19.07 -24.91 4.79
C PRO A 133 -19.80 -23.71 5.41
N LEU A 134 -19.12 -22.90 6.23
CA LEU A 134 -19.72 -21.74 6.89
C LEU A 134 -19.72 -20.46 6.03
N ALA A 135 -18.86 -20.40 5.01
CA ALA A 135 -18.74 -19.23 4.13
C ALA A 135 -19.40 -19.44 2.76
N SER A 136 -19.56 -20.69 2.34
CA SER A 136 -19.88 -21.09 0.96
C SER A 136 -21.09 -20.37 0.38
N ALA A 137 -22.21 -20.32 1.09
CA ALA A 137 -23.44 -19.71 0.58
C ALA A 137 -23.26 -18.21 0.27
N GLU A 138 -22.59 -17.47 1.15
CA GLU A 138 -22.34 -16.04 0.96
C GLU A 138 -21.22 -15.80 -0.07
N ALA A 139 -20.19 -16.65 -0.10
CA ALA A 139 -19.12 -16.59 -1.09
C ALA A 139 -19.68 -16.78 -2.52
N VAL A 140 -20.54 -17.78 -2.72
CA VAL A 140 -21.21 -18.02 -4.01
C VAL A 140 -22.07 -16.83 -4.41
N ALA A 141 -22.78 -16.19 -3.47
CA ALA A 141 -23.58 -15.00 -3.77
C ALA A 141 -22.70 -13.82 -4.23
N ILE A 142 -21.57 -13.57 -3.57
CA ILE A 142 -20.60 -12.54 -3.98
C ILE A 142 -20.02 -12.87 -5.37
N ARG A 143 -19.65 -14.13 -5.63
CA ARG A 143 -19.15 -14.59 -6.93
C ARG A 143 -20.16 -14.34 -8.05
N GLN A 144 -21.42 -14.71 -7.83
CA GLN A 144 -22.48 -14.49 -8.79
C GLN A 144 -22.71 -12.99 -9.08
N ALA A 145 -22.62 -12.14 -8.07
CA ALA A 145 -22.73 -10.70 -8.25
C ALA A 145 -21.57 -10.14 -9.11
N ILE A 146 -20.34 -10.60 -8.88
CA ILE A 146 -19.17 -10.27 -9.71
C ILE A 146 -19.41 -10.71 -11.15
N ASP A 147 -19.89 -11.93 -11.38
CA ASP A 147 -20.11 -12.48 -12.72
C ASP A 147 -21.21 -11.74 -13.48
N VAL A 148 -22.28 -11.34 -12.79
CA VAL A 148 -23.35 -10.51 -13.38
C VAL A 148 -22.82 -9.13 -13.78
N GLU A 149 -22.06 -8.45 -12.92
CA GLU A 149 -21.51 -7.13 -13.26
C GLU A 149 -20.47 -7.21 -14.37
N ARG A 150 -19.63 -8.25 -14.36
CA ARG A 150 -18.69 -8.56 -15.45
C ARG A 150 -19.42 -8.77 -16.78
N ALA A 151 -20.50 -9.55 -16.79
CA ALA A 151 -21.29 -9.81 -18.00
C ALA A 151 -22.01 -8.55 -18.52
N ALA A 152 -22.37 -7.62 -17.63
CA ALA A 152 -22.99 -6.35 -18.00
C ALA A 152 -22.02 -5.36 -18.66
N SER A 153 -20.71 -5.51 -18.45
CA SER A 153 -19.67 -4.65 -19.04
C SER A 153 -18.49 -5.50 -19.54
N PRO A 154 -18.71 -6.31 -20.59
CA PRO A 154 -17.70 -7.24 -21.07
C PRO A 154 -16.52 -6.46 -21.64
N SER A 155 -15.39 -6.53 -20.95
CA SER A 155 -14.11 -6.01 -21.39
C SER A 155 -13.02 -7.02 -21.04
N PHE A 156 -12.03 -7.13 -21.92
CA PHE A 156 -10.88 -8.00 -21.70
C PHE A 156 -9.63 -7.22 -22.08
N VAL A 157 -9.02 -6.61 -21.07
CA VAL A 157 -7.77 -5.87 -21.20
C VAL A 157 -6.74 -6.62 -20.37
N LEU A 158 -5.61 -6.93 -20.98
CA LEU A 158 -4.46 -7.54 -20.32
C LEU A 158 -3.34 -6.50 -20.28
N CYS A 159 -2.62 -6.47 -19.17
CA CYS A 159 -1.36 -5.73 -19.06
C CYS A 159 -0.24 -6.70 -18.65
N LYS A 160 0.96 -6.16 -18.41
CA LYS A 160 2.12 -6.96 -17.96
C LYS A 160 1.80 -7.83 -16.72
N SER A 161 1.17 -7.23 -15.72
CA SER A 161 0.82 -7.90 -14.45
C SER A 161 -0.26 -8.96 -14.61
N SER A 162 -1.05 -8.93 -15.70
CA SER A 162 -2.08 -9.93 -15.99
C SER A 162 -1.49 -11.28 -16.41
N ALA A 163 -0.20 -11.34 -16.76
CA ALA A 163 0.48 -12.59 -17.11
C ALA A 163 1.34 -13.15 -15.95
N ASP A 164 1.38 -12.47 -14.80
CA ASP A 164 2.21 -12.86 -13.66
C ASP A 164 1.53 -13.93 -12.78
N LEU A 165 2.33 -14.59 -11.95
CA LEU A 165 1.84 -15.36 -10.81
C LEU A 165 2.28 -14.67 -9.53
N PHE A 166 1.36 -14.55 -8.58
CA PHE A 166 1.66 -14.01 -7.26
C PHE A 166 1.78 -15.14 -6.24
N TYR A 167 2.57 -14.90 -5.20
CA TYR A 167 2.75 -15.87 -4.11
C TYR A 167 2.64 -15.16 -2.77
N THR A 168 1.93 -15.78 -1.83
CA THR A 168 1.69 -15.20 -0.49
C THR A 168 2.96 -14.94 0.33
N ASP A 169 4.11 -15.47 -0.06
CA ASP A 169 5.42 -15.23 0.56
C ASP A 169 6.21 -14.06 -0.09
N ARG A 170 5.64 -13.37 -1.08
CA ARG A 170 6.27 -12.28 -1.83
C ARG A 170 5.37 -11.06 -1.93
N VAL A 171 5.59 -10.08 -1.04
CA VAL A 171 4.88 -8.79 -1.09
C VAL A 171 5.51 -7.89 -2.15
N LEU A 172 4.67 -7.27 -2.98
CA LEU A 172 5.08 -6.28 -3.97
C LEU A 172 5.09 -4.88 -3.37
N VAL A 173 6.20 -4.18 -3.58
CA VAL A 173 6.42 -2.83 -3.10
C VAL A 173 6.51 -1.89 -4.32
N PRO A 174 5.69 -0.83 -4.40
CA PRO A 174 5.80 0.17 -5.46
C PRO A 174 7.19 0.83 -5.46
N ARG A 175 7.74 1.13 -6.63
CA ARG A 175 9.17 1.50 -6.79
C ARG A 175 9.55 2.83 -6.12
N GLN A 176 8.61 3.77 -5.97
CA GLN A 176 8.88 5.16 -5.55
C GLN A 176 8.33 5.56 -4.17
N THR A 177 7.57 4.69 -3.49
CA THR A 177 6.76 5.08 -2.32
C THR A 177 7.55 5.31 -1.04
N PHE A 178 8.51 4.44 -0.74
CA PHE A 178 9.16 4.47 0.56
C PHE A 178 10.31 5.50 0.64
N ALA A 179 10.91 5.87 -0.49
CA ALA A 179 11.95 6.89 -0.53
C ALA A 179 11.40 8.30 -0.29
N THR A 180 10.16 8.57 -0.73
CA THR A 180 9.55 9.91 -0.69
C THR A 180 8.68 10.11 0.56
N ALA A 181 7.88 9.10 0.95
CA ALA A 181 6.98 9.20 2.10
C ALA A 181 7.70 9.23 3.45
N GLY A 182 8.77 8.43 3.62
CA GLY A 182 9.57 8.41 4.85
C GLY A 182 10.27 9.74 5.13
N GLY A 183 10.79 10.39 4.08
CA GLY A 183 11.40 11.71 4.18
C GLY A 183 10.38 12.79 4.53
N ALA A 184 9.20 12.79 3.89
CA ALA A 184 8.17 13.79 4.12
C ALA A 184 7.52 13.70 5.51
N PHE A 185 7.18 12.48 5.98
CA PHE A 185 6.62 12.29 7.32
C PHE A 185 7.63 12.59 8.43
N GLY A 186 8.91 12.23 8.24
CA GLY A 186 9.99 12.61 9.15
C GLY A 186 10.15 14.12 9.26
N LEU A 187 10.07 14.84 8.14
CA LEU A 187 10.14 16.30 8.10
C LEU A 187 8.95 16.94 8.82
N LEU A 188 7.74 16.40 8.63
CA LEU A 188 6.51 16.94 9.24
C LEU A 188 6.50 16.78 10.77
N LEU A 189 7.03 15.67 11.29
CA LEU A 189 7.23 15.47 12.73
C LEU A 189 8.27 16.43 13.32
N LEU A 190 9.33 16.76 12.57
CA LEU A 190 10.33 17.74 13.01
C LEU A 190 9.77 19.17 13.02
N VAL A 191 8.92 19.54 12.05
CA VAL A 191 8.27 20.86 12.01
C VAL A 191 7.19 20.99 13.10
N GLY A 192 6.44 19.92 13.39
CA GLY A 192 5.43 19.89 14.45
C GLY A 192 5.97 20.00 15.88
N ALA A 193 7.25 19.65 16.12
CA ALA A 193 7.87 19.71 17.45
C ALA A 193 8.39 21.12 17.84
N LEU A 194 8.46 22.06 16.90
CA LEU A 194 9.09 23.38 17.12
C LEU A 194 8.29 24.42 17.94
N PRO A 195 6.95 24.38 18.13
CA PRO A 195 6.29 25.43 18.90
C PRO A 195 6.19 25.13 20.41
N LEU A 196 6.47 23.91 20.89
CA LEU A 196 6.26 23.55 22.31
C LEU A 196 7.40 23.99 23.24
N PHE A 197 8.60 24.30 22.73
CA PHE A 197 9.73 24.71 23.57
C PHE A 197 9.74 26.20 23.93
N ARG A 198 8.92 27.05 23.31
CA ARG A 198 8.93 28.50 23.55
C ARG A 198 7.98 28.99 24.66
N VAL A 199 7.09 28.15 25.18
CA VAL A 199 6.08 28.59 26.17
C VAL A 199 6.55 28.42 27.64
N ARG A 200 7.60 27.64 27.92
CA ARG A 200 8.00 27.32 29.31
C ARG A 200 8.98 28.32 29.98
N ARG A 201 9.18 29.54 29.46
CA ARG A 201 10.13 30.53 30.04
C ARG A 201 9.51 31.84 30.54
N ARG A 202 8.21 31.88 30.85
CA ARG A 202 7.61 33.03 31.58
C ARG A 202 6.59 32.60 32.62
N VAL A 203 7.05 31.96 33.69
CA VAL A 203 6.43 32.08 35.02
C VAL A 203 7.53 32.06 36.06
N SER A 204 8.11 33.23 36.35
CA SER A 204 8.71 33.56 37.64
C SER A 204 8.98 35.06 37.65
N ARG A 205 8.03 35.79 38.25
CA ARG A 205 8.22 36.98 39.11
C ARG A 205 6.85 37.43 39.59
#